data_AF-A0A432Z590-F1
#
_entry.id   AF-A0A432Z590-F1
#
_cell.length_a   1.000
_cell.length_b   1.000
_cell.length_c   1.000
_cell.angle_alpha   90.00
_cell.angle_beta   90.00
_cell.angle_gamma   90.00
#
_symmetry.space_group_name_H-M   'P 1'
#
loop_
_entity.id
_entity.type
_entity.pdbx_description
1 polymer ?
#
loop_
_entity_poly.entity_id
_entity_poly.type
_entity_poly.pdbx_seq_one_letter_code
_entity_poly.pdbx_strand_id
1 'polypeptide(L)'
;MANTFKVKVNGGPELAVDATEGTLLEALEKHQLEMHYHCRSGFCGACRSTLKSGTVRYTTEPLAYVRKGDILPCCCVPESDLDIEH
;
A
#
# COMPACT_ATOMS: atom_id res chain seq x y z
N MET A 1 8.15 6.85 -18.39
CA MET A 1 7.39 7.80 -17.56
C MET A 1 7.58 7.33 -16.14
N ALA A 2 8.22 8.11 -15.26
CA ALA A 2 8.53 7.65 -13.91
C ALA A 2 7.26 7.83 -13.05
N ASN A 3 6.61 6.72 -12.70
CA ASN A 3 5.45 6.71 -11.79
C ASN A 3 5.92 6.28 -10.39
N THR A 4 7.02 6.87 -9.94
CA THR A 4 7.62 6.60 -8.65
C THR A 4 7.11 7.62 -7.63
N PHE A 5 6.60 7.12 -6.51
CA PHE A 5 6.09 7.92 -5.39
C PHE A 5 6.86 7.60 -4.12
N LYS A 6 6.88 8.56 -3.20
CA LYS A 6 7.48 8.37 -1.88
C LYS A 6 6.45 7.80 -0.93
N VAL A 7 6.79 6.69 -0.27
CA VAL A 7 5.93 6.03 0.71
C VAL A 7 6.66 6.03 2.05
N LYS A 8 6.04 6.63 3.07
CA LYS A 8 6.48 6.59 4.45
C LYS A 8 5.65 5.58 5.22
N VAL A 9 6.30 4.72 5.99
CA VAL A 9 5.63 3.68 6.80
C VAL A 9 6.00 3.84 8.27
N ASN A 10 5.01 3.90 9.15
CA ASN A 10 5.18 4.03 10.62
C ASN A 10 6.11 5.19 11.03
N GLY A 11 6.07 6.31 10.30
CA GLY A 11 6.98 7.45 10.53
C GLY A 11 8.46 7.19 10.23
N GLY A 12 8.77 6.07 9.56
CA GLY A 12 10.11 5.65 9.20
C GLY A 12 10.68 6.35 7.95
N PRO A 13 11.71 5.77 7.31
CA PRO A 13 12.32 6.34 6.12
C PRO A 13 11.35 6.37 4.93
N GLU A 14 11.54 7.36 4.04
CA GLU A 14 10.79 7.45 2.79
C GLU A 14 11.33 6.44 1.77
N LEU A 15 10.43 5.61 1.25
CA LEU A 15 10.73 4.58 0.27
C LEU A 15 10.28 5.04 -1.11
N ALA A 16 11.12 4.85 -2.11
CA ALA A 16 10.71 5.03 -3.50
C ALA A 16 9.94 3.80 -3.98
N VAL A 17 8.69 3.99 -4.38
CA VAL A 17 7.78 2.94 -4.86
C VAL A 17 7.32 3.27 -6.27
N ASP A 18 7.59 2.39 -7.24
CA ASP A 18 7.07 2.51 -8.60
C ASP A 18 5.69 1.88 -8.70
N ALA A 19 4.68 2.68 -9.05
CA ALA A 19 3.29 2.25 -9.21
C ALA A 19 3.05 1.31 -10.41
N THR A 20 4.07 1.05 -11.24
CA THR A 20 4.03 0.15 -12.40
C THR A 20 4.75 -1.19 -12.16
N GLU A 21 5.57 -1.30 -11.12
CA GLU A 21 6.34 -2.51 -10.82
C GLU A 21 5.57 -3.57 -10.02
N GLY A 22 4.36 -3.24 -9.55
CA GLY A 22 3.54 -4.15 -8.76
C GLY A 22 2.66 -3.43 -7.77
N THR A 23 2.11 -4.19 -6.83
CA THR A 23 1.28 -3.68 -5.73
C THR A 23 2.13 -2.98 -4.67
N LEU A 24 1.47 -2.15 -3.86
CA LEU A 24 2.14 -1.48 -2.74
C LEU A 24 2.76 -2.49 -1.78
N LEU A 25 2.10 -3.62 -1.51
CA LEU A 25 2.65 -4.69 -0.66
C LEU A 25 3.98 -5.23 -1.21
N GLU A 26 4.06 -5.54 -2.50
CA GLU A 26 5.29 -6.06 -3.12
C GLU A 26 6.43 -5.04 -3.05
N ALA A 27 6.11 -3.75 -3.21
CA ALA A 27 7.10 -2.69 -3.05
C ALA A 27 7.61 -2.60 -1.59
N LEU A 28 6.72 -2.72 -0.60
CA LEU A 28 7.11 -2.74 0.81
C LEU A 28 7.95 -3.97 1.17
N GLU A 29 7.61 -5.15 0.62
CA GLU A 29 8.40 -6.38 0.77
C GLU A 29 9.80 -6.25 0.17
N LYS A 30 9.95 -5.60 -1.00
CA LYS A 30 11.25 -5.30 -1.62
C LYS A 30 12.15 -4.45 -0.72
N HIS A 31 11.54 -3.55 0.06
CA HIS A 31 12.22 -2.71 1.05
C HIS A 31 12.38 -3.39 2.42
N GLN A 32 12.11 -4.71 2.51
CA GLN A 32 12.23 -5.51 3.73
C GLN A 32 11.37 -5.02 4.90
N LEU A 33 10.24 -4.37 4.61
CA LEU A 33 9.27 -3.99 5.64
C LEU A 33 8.36 -5.17 5.96
N GLU A 34 8.29 -5.52 7.25
CA GLU A 34 7.38 -6.55 7.73
C GLU A 34 5.94 -6.04 7.72
N MET A 35 5.13 -6.57 6.80
CA MET A 35 3.71 -6.28 6.70
C MET A 35 2.92 -7.54 7.04
N HIS A 36 1.85 -7.39 7.81
CA HIS A 36 0.89 -8.48 7.98
C HIS A 36 0.14 -8.71 6.66
N TYR A 37 0.10 -9.92 6.14
CA TYR A 37 -0.72 -10.27 4.98
C TYR A 37 -1.10 -11.75 5.01
N HIS A 38 -2.13 -12.13 4.26
CA HIS A 38 -2.55 -13.53 4.14
C HIS A 38 -3.00 -13.88 2.71
N CYS A 39 -4.06 -13.26 2.19
CA CYS A 39 -4.63 -13.65 0.90
C CYS A 39 -3.96 -13.03 -0.34
N ARG A 40 -3.27 -11.89 -0.17
CA ARG A 40 -2.67 -11.07 -1.26
C ARG A 40 -3.64 -10.64 -2.39
N SER A 41 -4.95 -10.75 -2.18
CA SER A 41 -5.99 -10.51 -3.21
C SER A 41 -7.10 -9.54 -2.77
N GLY A 42 -6.91 -8.82 -1.67
CA GLY A 42 -7.93 -7.91 -1.14
C GLY A 42 -9.16 -8.61 -0.54
N PHE A 43 -9.08 -9.93 -0.30
CA PHE A 43 -10.19 -10.75 0.21
C PHE A 43 -10.28 -10.81 1.74
N CYS A 44 -9.15 -11.01 2.43
CA CYS A 44 -9.14 -11.24 3.88
C CYS A 44 -9.01 -9.97 4.74
N GLY A 45 -8.53 -8.86 4.15
CA GLY A 45 -8.27 -7.61 4.89
C GLY A 45 -7.10 -7.67 5.90
N ALA A 46 -6.31 -8.75 5.93
CA ALA A 46 -5.19 -8.89 6.86
C ALA A 46 -4.06 -7.87 6.62
N CYS A 47 -3.91 -7.39 5.39
CA CYS A 47 -2.92 -6.37 5.05
C CYS A 47 -3.37 -4.94 5.28
N ARG A 48 -4.47 -4.73 5.99
CA ARG A 48 -5.00 -3.39 6.20
C ARG A 48 -3.97 -2.47 6.85
N SER A 49 -3.81 -1.30 6.26
CA SER A 49 -2.97 -0.21 6.77
C SER A 49 -3.78 1.07 6.83
N THR A 50 -3.53 1.91 7.82
CA THR A 50 -4.10 3.24 7.96
C THR A 50 -3.36 4.20 7.02
N LEU A 51 -4.10 4.89 6.14
CA LEU A 51 -3.58 5.95 5.29
C LEU A 51 -3.68 7.29 6.02
N LYS A 52 -2.54 7.84 6.41
CA LYS A 52 -2.43 9.17 7.05
C LYS A 52 -2.50 10.29 6.03
N SER A 53 -1.83 10.13 4.89
CA SER A 53 -1.81 11.12 3.81
C SER A 53 -1.59 10.49 2.45
N GLY A 54 -2.06 11.19 1.41
CA GLY A 54 -1.95 10.75 0.02
C GLY A 54 -3.17 10.02 -0.51
N THR A 55 -3.03 9.44 -1.69
CA THR A 55 -4.09 8.72 -2.42
C THR A 55 -3.56 7.47 -3.09
N VAL A 56 -4.33 6.40 -3.05
CA VAL A 56 -4.03 5.12 -3.71
C VAL A 56 -5.12 4.77 -4.71
N ARG A 57 -4.73 4.03 -5.74
CA ARG A 57 -5.64 3.40 -6.68
C ARG A 57 -5.66 1.91 -6.45
N TYR A 58 -6.85 1.35 -6.36
CA TYR A 58 -7.01 -0.10 -6.33
C TYR A 58 -6.89 -0.65 -7.76
N THR A 59 -5.97 -1.59 -7.95
CA THR A 59 -5.83 -2.31 -9.23
C THR A 59 -6.93 -3.35 -9.40
N THR A 60 -7.40 -3.88 -8.27
CA THR A 60 -8.54 -4.81 -8.18
C THR A 60 -9.46 -4.33 -7.07
N GLU A 61 -10.76 -4.37 -7.31
CA GLU A 61 -11.76 -3.97 -6.32
C GLU A 61 -11.71 -4.93 -5.11
N PRO A 62 -11.42 -4.41 -3.90
CA PRO A 62 -11.30 -5.25 -2.71
C PRO A 62 -12.67 -5.76 -2.27
N LEU A 63 -12.75 -7.05 -1.98
CA LEU A 63 -13.96 -7.68 -1.40
C LEU A 63 -14.03 -7.49 0.11
N ALA A 64 -12.89 -7.27 0.76
CA ALA A 64 -12.84 -6.94 2.18
C ALA A 64 -13.37 -5.53 2.44
N TYR A 65 -14.05 -5.35 3.57
CA TYR A 65 -14.48 -4.04 4.01
C TYR A 65 -13.27 -3.15 4.38
N VAL A 66 -13.09 -2.07 3.62
CA VAL A 66 -12.06 -1.04 3.87
C VAL A 66 -12.73 0.17 4.50
N ARG A 67 -12.31 0.55 5.70
CA ARG A 67 -12.84 1.76 6.35
C ARG A 67 -12.32 3.00 5.65
N LYS A 68 -13.03 4.11 5.80
CA LYS A 68 -12.54 5.41 5.35
C LYS A 68 -11.25 5.75 6.09
N GLY A 69 -10.18 6.00 5.35
CA GLY A 69 -8.84 6.23 5.89
C GLY A 69 -7.99 4.97 6.03
N ASP A 70 -8.52 3.79 5.71
CA ASP A 70 -7.72 2.56 5.61
C ASP A 70 -7.49 2.20 4.12
N ILE A 71 -6.43 1.43 3.87
CA ILE A 71 -6.10 0.88 2.57
C ILE A 71 -5.69 -0.59 2.66
N LEU A 72 -5.74 -1.29 1.53
CA LEU A 72 -5.20 -2.65 1.39
C LEU A 72 -4.00 -2.64 0.42
N PRO A 73 -2.75 -2.60 0.92
CA PRO A 73 -1.52 -2.57 0.11
C PRO A 73 -1.40 -3.73 -0.87
N CYS A 74 -2.03 -4.88 -0.58
CA CYS A 74 -1.95 -6.06 -1.45
C CYS A 74 -2.70 -5.94 -2.79
N CYS A 75 -3.55 -4.93 -2.97
CA CYS A 75 -4.33 -4.75 -4.18
C CYS A 75 -4.47 -3.28 -4.59
N CYS A 76 -3.58 -2.43 -4.10
CA CYS A 76 -3.52 -1.02 -4.47
C CYS A 76 -2.11 -0.61 -4.88
N VAL A 77 -2.04 0.53 -5.57
CA VAL A 77 -0.81 1.20 -5.99
C VAL A 77 -0.90 2.68 -5.62
N PRO A 78 0.25 3.33 -5.32
CA PRO A 78 0.26 4.76 -5.05
C PRO A 78 -0.16 5.59 -6.26
N GLU A 79 -0.93 6.66 -6.02
CA GLU A 79 -1.20 7.74 -6.99
C GLU A 79 -0.56 9.08 -6.60
N SER A 80 -0.10 9.17 -5.36
CA SER A 80 0.65 10.29 -4.82
C SER A 80 1.68 9.77 -3.82
N ASP A 81 2.49 10.67 -3.27
CA ASP A 81 3.26 10.36 -2.06
C ASP A 81 2.31 9.95 -0.93
N LEU A 82 2.67 8.90 -0.20
CA LEU A 82 1.85 8.27 0.83
C LEU A 82 2.52 8.33 2.19
N ASP A 83 1.69 8.44 3.22
CA ASP A 83 2.08 8.18 4.60
C ASP A 83 1.11 7.15 5.19
N ILE A 84 1.63 6.00 5.61
CA ILE A 84 0.85 4.84 6.05
C ILE A 84 1.34 4.29 7.39
N GLU A 85 0.42 3.71 8.15
CA GLU A 85 0.71 2.95 9.38
C GLU A 85 0.04 1.56 9.29
N HIS A 86 0.66 0.52 9.85
CA HIS A 86 0.09 -0.84 9.80
C HIS A 86 0.03 -1.51 11.18
#